data_AF-A0A2V7PN87-F1
#
_entry.id   AF-A0A2V7PN87-F1
#
_cell.length_a   1.000
_cell.length_b   1.000
_cell.length_c   1.000
_cell.angle_alpha   90.00
_cell.angle_beta   90.00
_cell.angle_gamma   90.00
#
_symmetry.space_group_name_H-M   'P 1'
#
loop_
_entity.id
_entity.type
_entity.pdbx_description
1 polymer ?
#
loop_
_entity_poly.entity_id
_entity_poly.type
_entity_poly.pdbx_seq_one_letter_code
_entity_poly.pdbx_strand_id
1 'polypeptide(L)'
;MPARASRLAERRRWSVGQARVLRLSVQITLEDLIAEDDKVVLSWTARATHRGEFMGTPATNKQVTVAGIDIYRYAGGKRAETWRQWDTLGLMRQLGMVPSPAQSG
;
A
#
# COMPACT_ATOMS: atom_id res chain seq x y z
N MET A 1 51.98 15.96 8.67
CA MET A 1 51.61 15.42 7.33
C MET A 1 51.13 13.98 7.53
N PRO A 2 49.86 13.62 7.23
CA PRO A 2 49.11 12.60 7.96
C PRO A 2 48.90 11.27 7.20
N ALA A 3 48.17 10.35 7.88
CA ALA A 3 47.43 9.17 7.37
C ALA A 3 48.04 7.81 7.78
N ARG A 4 47.30 6.76 8.15
CA ARG A 4 45.90 6.37 7.87
C ARG A 4 45.30 5.60 9.04
N ALA A 5 44.06 5.92 9.39
CA ALA A 5 43.21 5.09 10.23
C ALA A 5 42.62 3.95 9.37
N SER A 6 42.85 2.72 9.83
CA SER A 6 42.32 1.49 9.25
C SER A 6 41.25 0.94 10.17
N ARG A 7 39.99 0.93 9.73
CA ARG A 7 39.04 -0.13 10.13
C ARG A 7 37.83 -0.17 9.20
N LEU A 8 37.71 -1.33 8.57
CA LEU A 8 36.53 -1.83 7.88
C LEU A 8 35.37 -1.95 8.87
N ALA A 9 34.14 -1.69 8.42
CA ALA A 9 33.05 -2.67 8.51
C ALA A 9 31.79 -2.19 7.75
N GLU A 10 31.35 -3.04 6.83
CA GLU A 10 29.96 -3.28 6.44
C GLU A 10 29.16 -2.21 5.67
N ARG A 11 29.41 -2.19 4.36
CA ARG A 11 28.36 -1.91 3.36
C ARG A 11 27.35 -3.07 3.36
N ARG A 12 26.22 -2.92 4.05
CA ARG A 12 25.06 -3.83 3.91
C ARG A 12 24.45 -3.66 2.52
N ARG A 13 24.94 -4.47 1.59
CA ARG A 13 24.38 -4.66 0.25
C ARG A 13 23.23 -5.66 0.40
N TRP A 14 22.01 -5.17 0.50
CA TRP A 14 20.84 -6.03 0.45
C TRP A 14 20.62 -6.48 -1.00
N SER A 15 21.09 -7.69 -1.32
CA SER A 15 20.73 -8.38 -2.54
C SER A 15 19.31 -8.93 -2.36
N VAL A 16 18.30 -8.28 -2.93
CA VAL A 16 16.98 -8.89 -3.08
C VAL A 16 17.09 -9.94 -4.19
N GLY A 17 17.42 -11.16 -3.76
CA GLY A 17 17.33 -12.35 -4.58
C GLY A 17 15.86 -12.68 -4.85
N GLN A 18 15.51 -12.66 -6.14
CA GLN A 18 14.47 -13.50 -6.75
C GLN A 18 13.03 -13.38 -6.21
N ALA A 19 12.30 -12.38 -6.69
CA ALA A 19 10.84 -12.47 -6.82
C ALA A 19 10.50 -13.02 -8.21
N ARG A 20 10.58 -14.34 -8.39
CA ARG A 20 10.20 -15.02 -9.65
C ARG A 20 9.10 -16.07 -9.45
N VAL A 21 8.09 -15.74 -8.65
CA VAL A 21 6.71 -16.28 -8.69
C VAL A 21 5.84 -15.17 -8.11
N LEU A 22 4.62 -14.98 -8.63
CA LEU A 22 3.62 -13.93 -8.30
C LEU A 22 3.64 -12.70 -9.22
N ARG A 23 3.10 -12.88 -10.43
CA ARG A 23 2.55 -11.79 -11.25
C ARG A 23 1.17 -11.34 -10.70
N LEU A 24 1.14 -11.03 -9.41
CA LEU A 24 0.03 -10.36 -8.74
C LEU A 24 0.37 -8.86 -8.79
N SER A 25 0.03 -8.19 -9.88
CA SER A 25 0.32 -6.76 -10.04
C SER A 25 -0.67 -5.94 -9.21
N VAL A 26 -0.56 -6.03 -7.89
CA VAL A 26 -1.01 -4.95 -7.01
C VAL A 26 0.17 -4.01 -6.87
N GLN A 27 -0.01 -2.76 -7.25
CA GLN A 27 0.97 -1.69 -7.06
C GLN A 27 0.41 -0.75 -6.02
N ILE A 28 1.10 -0.59 -4.89
CA ILE A 28 0.73 0.35 -3.84
C ILE A 28 1.75 1.49 -3.88
N THR A 29 1.25 2.70 -4.04
CA THR A 29 2.00 3.94 -3.93
C THR A 29 1.67 4.57 -2.58
N LEU A 30 2.69 4.92 -1.80
CA LEU A 30 2.50 5.79 -0.64
C LEU A 30 2.50 7.23 -1.15
N GLU A 31 1.38 7.91 -0.98
CA GLU A 31 1.23 9.32 -1.35
C GLU A 31 1.77 10.23 -0.25
N ASP A 32 1.61 9.81 1.01
CA ASP A 32 2.15 10.51 2.18
C ASP A 32 2.42 9.54 3.33
N LEU A 33 3.39 9.90 4.17
CA LEU A 33 3.74 9.18 5.39
C LEU A 33 4.08 10.20 6.48
N ILE A 34 3.29 10.19 7.54
CA ILE A 34 3.50 11.02 8.72
C ILE A 34 3.77 10.10 9.90
N ALA A 35 4.89 10.32 10.58
CA ALA A 35 5.22 9.63 11.82
C ALA A 35 5.38 10.68 12.92
N GLU A 36 4.52 10.59 13.94
CA GLU A 36 4.49 11.53 15.07
C GLU A 36 4.17 10.76 16.35
N ASP A 37 4.99 10.98 17.38
CA ASP A 37 4.92 10.28 18.67
C ASP A 37 4.78 8.76 18.52
N ASP A 38 3.61 8.25 18.89
CA ASP A 38 3.25 6.85 18.90
C ASP A 38 2.45 6.44 17.65
N LYS A 39 2.31 7.31 16.64
CA LYS A 39 1.48 7.07 15.45
C LYS A 39 2.27 7.14 14.14
N VAL A 40 1.86 6.28 13.21
CA VAL A 40 2.26 6.34 11.80
C VAL A 40 1.00 6.39 10.96
N VAL A 41 0.85 7.44 10.16
CA VAL A 41 -0.23 7.63 9.19
C VAL A 41 0.32 7.43 7.80
N LEU A 42 -0.37 6.63 6.99
CA LEU A 42 -0.06 6.39 5.59
C LEU A 42 -1.26 6.81 4.75
N SER A 43 -1.05 7.71 3.79
CA SER A 43 -1.97 7.90 2.67
C SER A 43 -1.45 7.08 1.49
N TRP A 44 -2.30 6.29 0.85
CA TRP A 44 -1.87 5.34 -0.17
C TRP A 44 -2.87 5.19 -1.32
N THR A 45 -2.34 4.83 -2.50
CA THR A 45 -3.11 4.43 -3.69
C THR A 45 -2.69 3.04 -4.14
N ALA A 46 -3.65 2.11 -4.25
CA ALA A 46 -3.44 0.78 -4.80
C ALA A 46 -4.04 0.67 -6.21
N ARG A 47 -3.27 0.13 -7.16
CA ARG A 47 -3.75 -0.27 -8.49
C ARG A 47 -3.66 -1.78 -8.62
N ALA A 48 -4.76 -2.42 -9.00
CA ALA A 48 -4.85 -3.87 -9.07
C ALA A 48 -5.72 -4.33 -10.25
N THR A 49 -5.65 -5.62 -10.60
CA THR A 49 -6.64 -6.26 -11.48
C THR A 49 -7.59 -7.10 -10.63
N HIS A 50 -8.90 -6.92 -10.78
CA HIS A 50 -9.91 -7.69 -10.06
C HIS A 50 -9.99 -9.13 -10.61
N ARG A 51 -9.17 -10.01 -10.04
CA ARG A 51 -9.04 -11.43 -10.45
C ARG A 51 -9.66 -12.43 -9.47
N GLY A 52 -10.14 -11.96 -8.33
CA GLY A 52 -10.83 -12.77 -7.33
C GLY A 52 -12.28 -12.36 -7.20
N GLU A 53 -13.05 -13.10 -6.40
CA GLU A 53 -14.37 -12.64 -5.96
C GLU A 53 -14.22 -11.52 -4.94
N PHE A 54 -15.07 -10.49 -5.03
CA PHE A 54 -15.16 -9.41 -4.06
C PHE A 54 -16.62 -9.14 -3.70
N MET A 55 -16.98 -9.35 -2.43
CA MET A 55 -18.34 -9.14 -1.90
C MET A 55 -19.44 -9.78 -2.78
N GLY A 56 -19.25 -11.04 -3.17
CA GLY A 56 -20.19 -11.77 -4.03
C GLY A 56 -20.16 -11.40 -5.51
N THR A 57 -19.31 -10.45 -5.93
CA THR A 57 -19.08 -10.13 -7.34
C THR A 57 -17.92 -10.98 -7.87
N PRO A 58 -18.13 -11.84 -8.89
CA PRO A 58 -17.07 -12.61 -9.51
C PRO A 58 -15.96 -11.74 -10.11
N ALA A 59 -14.80 -12.35 -10.34
CA ALA A 59 -13.67 -11.70 -11.00
C ALA A 59 -14.09 -11.04 -12.32
N THR A 60 -13.90 -9.72 -12.42
CA THR A 60 -14.28 -8.93 -13.62
C THR A 60 -13.12 -8.74 -14.58
N ASN A 61 -11.89 -9.07 -14.16
CA ASN A 61 -10.63 -8.80 -14.88
C ASN A 61 -10.38 -7.32 -15.21
N LYS A 62 -11.15 -6.39 -14.62
CA LYS A 62 -10.94 -4.95 -14.78
C LYS A 62 -9.75 -4.49 -13.94
N GLN A 63 -9.04 -3.48 -14.43
CA GLN A 63 -8.13 -2.70 -13.58
C GLN A 63 -8.95 -1.82 -12.66
N VAL A 64 -8.54 -1.75 -11.39
CA VAL A 64 -9.15 -0.91 -10.37
C VAL A 64 -8.08 -0.09 -9.67
N THR A 65 -8.45 1.12 -9.27
CA THR A 65 -7.64 2.00 -8.43
C THR A 65 -8.40 2.29 -7.14
N VAL A 66 -7.74 2.15 -6.00
CA VAL A 66 -8.33 2.34 -4.67
C VAL A 66 -7.39 3.22 -3.87
N ALA A 67 -7.90 4.29 -3.27
CA ALA A 67 -7.14 5.09 -2.31
C ALA A 67 -7.57 4.76 -0.88
N GLY A 68 -6.66 4.94 0.06
CA GLY A 68 -6.94 4.74 1.47
C GLY A 68 -5.95 5.41 2.41
N ILE A 69 -6.31 5.40 3.68
CA ILE A 69 -5.51 5.87 4.79
C ILE A 69 -5.44 4.75 5.83
N ASP A 70 -4.21 4.45 6.25
CA ASP A 70 -3.93 3.58 7.39
C ASP A 70 -3.30 4.40 8.51
N ILE A 71 -3.80 4.25 9.73
CA ILE A 71 -3.20 4.82 10.94
C ILE A 71 -2.80 3.66 11.85
N TYR A 72 -1.56 3.66 12.29
CA TYR A 72 -1.01 2.68 13.21
C TYR A 72 -0.58 3.36 14.48
N ARG A 73 -1.07 2.90 15.64
CA ARG A 73 -0.52 3.29 16.94
C ARG A 73 0.48 2.24 17.41
N TYR A 74 1.61 2.65 17.96
CA TYR A 74 2.66 1.79 18.49
C TYR A 74 2.77 1.95 20.00
N ALA A 75 2.96 0.84 20.72
CA ALA A 75 3.28 0.85 22.14
C ALA A 75 4.26 -0.29 22.43
N GLY A 76 5.31 -0.03 23.21
CA GLY A 76 6.34 -1.03 23.52
C GLY A 76 7.01 -1.63 22.28
N GLY A 77 7.21 -0.82 21.24
CA GLY A 77 7.84 -1.25 19.97
C GLY A 77 6.95 -2.15 19.09
N LYS A 78 5.67 -2.33 19.43
CA LYS A 78 4.72 -3.13 18.66
C LYS A 78 3.53 -2.27 18.21
N ARG A 79 2.93 -2.62 17.08
CA ARG A 79 1.67 -2.02 16.64
C ARG A 79 0.55 -2.43 17.59
N ALA A 80 0.05 -1.47 18.36
CA ALA A 80 -1.00 -1.65 19.36
C ALA A 80 -2.40 -1.50 18.76
N GLU A 81 -2.60 -0.53 17.87
CA GLU A 81 -3.90 -0.27 17.22
C GLU A 81 -3.74 -0.01 15.73
N THR A 82 -4.83 -0.20 14.99
CA THR A 82 -4.90 0.04 13.55
C THR A 82 -6.27 0.59 13.20
N TRP A 83 -6.29 1.74 12.53
CA TRP A 83 -7.47 2.27 11.86
C TRP A 83 -7.20 2.29 10.37
N ARG A 84 -8.18 1.85 9.58
CA ARG A 84 -8.07 1.79 8.13
C ARG A 84 -9.36 2.30 7.52
N GLN A 85 -9.21 3.22 6.58
CA GLN A 85 -10.29 3.68 5.72
C GLN A 85 -9.82 3.63 4.28
N TRP A 86 -10.68 3.19 3.37
CA TRP A 86 -10.36 3.13 1.94
C TRP A 86 -11.62 3.23 1.12
N ASP A 87 -11.49 3.68 -0.13
CA ASP A 87 -12.60 4.01 -1.01
C ASP A 87 -13.31 2.74 -1.55
N THR A 88 -14.06 2.10 -0.65
CA THR A 88 -14.83 0.90 -0.97
C THR A 88 -15.95 1.21 -1.95
N LEU A 89 -16.61 2.38 -1.81
CA LEU A 89 -17.67 2.81 -2.71
C LEU A 89 -17.15 3.05 -4.13
N GLY A 90 -15.99 3.71 -4.26
CA GLY A 90 -15.31 3.90 -5.54
C GLY A 90 -14.89 2.56 -6.17
N LEU A 91 -14.44 1.59 -5.38
CA LEU A 91 -14.18 0.24 -5.88
C LEU A 91 -15.46 -0.42 -6.40
N MET A 92 -16.54 -0.40 -5.62
CA MET A 92 -17.84 -0.97 -6.01
C MET A 92 -18.35 -0.37 -7.33
N ARG A 93 -18.20 0.95 -7.53
CA ARG A 93 -18.52 1.62 -8.79
C ARG A 93 -17.66 1.13 -9.95
N GLN A 94 -16.35 1.00 -9.77
CA GLN A 94 -15.43 0.48 -10.81
C GLN A 94 -15.76 -0.98 -11.20
N LEU A 95 -16.22 -1.77 -10.24
CA LEU A 95 -16.67 -3.15 -10.48
C LEU A 95 -18.07 -3.23 -11.11
N GLY A 96 -18.82 -2.13 -11.14
CA GLY A 96 -20.19 -2.08 -11.67
C GLY A 96 -21.26 -2.55 -10.69
N MET A 97 -20.94 -2.63 -9.40
CA MET A 97 -21.89 -3.03 -8.35
C MET A 97 -22.86 -1.91 -7.98
N VAL A 98 -22.42 -0.65 -8.12
CA VAL A 98 -23.20 0.55 -7.82
C VAL A 98 -23.07 1.52 -8.98
N PRO A 99 -24.13 2.23 -9.39
CA PRO A 99 -24.03 3.26 -10.42
C PRO A 99 -23.00 4.34 -10.05
N SER A 100 -22.22 4.77 -11.03
CA SER A 100 -21.48 6.02 -10.91
C SER A 100 -22.47 7.19 -11.00
N PRO A 101 -22.34 8.24 -10.16
CA PRO A 101 -23.17 9.43 -10.32
C PRO A 101 -23.00 9.95 -11.75
N ALA A 102 -24.12 10.31 -12.40
CA ALA A 102 -24.07 10.94 -13.70
C ALA A 102 -23.21 12.20 -13.59
N GLN A 103 -22.13 12.27 -14.37
CA GLN A 103 -21.36 13.50 -14.50
C GLN A 103 -22.29 14.52 -15.15
N SER A 104 -22.84 15.42 -14.33
CA SER A 104 -23.57 16.58 -14.84
C SER A 104 -22.49 17.52 -15.37
N GLY A 105 -22.43 17.66 -16.70
CA GLY A 105 -21.62 18.67 -17.37
C GLY A 105 -22.20 20.07 -17.22
#